data_AF-A0A383A6D4-F1
#
_entry.id   AF-A0A383A6D4-F1
#
_cell.length_a   1.000
_cell.length_b   1.000
_cell.length_c   1.000
_cell.angle_alpha   90.00
_cell.angle_beta   90.00
_cell.angle_gamma   90.00
#
_symmetry.space_group_name_H-M   'P 1'
#
loop_
_entity.id
_entity.type
_entity.pdbx_description
1 polymer ?
#
loop_
_entity_poly.entity_id
_entity_poly.type
_entity_poly.pdbx_seq_one_letter_code
_entity_poly.pdbx_strand_id
1 'polypeptide(L)'
;YVASLDIPEKYRQRFIEVQENLNSVLGGYPNYIYFAYNKNGTEKDAKPVLERMAQLRPYKEWTIAELIENQSCLGGANPGGTRTSTTNPYSVCLENLAFIESPFGEEIEHPYRNYIKMALHLAHEYFHHYQRVHALDRGLDYQVDRGNPETTVQAPTWWIEGAAVAFQNAWYKENWQSLSLLKDVTLEQALSANIATVADSRVYKENRRNIMGYGDSEKCTPGWYMSSLDETYDTYTGCGAAFMATAYLGYIT
;
A
#
# COMPACT_ATOMS: atom_id res chain seq x y z
N TYR A 1 -5.51 -3.08 -14.09
CA TYR A 1 -5.60 -4.50 -13.73
C TYR A 1 -5.14 -5.34 -14.91
N VAL A 2 -4.19 -6.25 -14.69
CA VAL A 2 -3.73 -7.26 -15.66
C VAL A 2 -3.54 -8.55 -14.88
N ALA A 3 -4.04 -9.67 -15.38
CA ALA A 3 -3.98 -10.93 -14.64
C ALA A 3 -3.59 -12.11 -15.53
N SER A 4 -2.96 -13.12 -14.92
CA SER A 4 -2.84 -14.44 -15.53
C SER A 4 -4.24 -15.01 -15.81
N LEU A 5 -4.35 -15.81 -16.86
CA LEU A 5 -5.63 -16.38 -17.34
C LEU A 5 -6.27 -17.35 -16.32
N ASP A 6 -5.47 -17.88 -15.40
CA ASP A 6 -5.89 -18.82 -14.35
C ASP A 6 -6.26 -18.13 -13.04
N ILE A 7 -6.27 -16.79 -12.99
CA ILE A 7 -6.80 -16.03 -11.84
C ILE A 7 -8.34 -16.06 -11.87
N PRO A 8 -9.01 -16.50 -10.79
CA PRO A 8 -10.47 -16.48 -10.71
C PRO A 8 -11.06 -15.07 -10.87
N GLU A 9 -12.09 -14.93 -11.72
CA GLU A 9 -12.73 -13.64 -12.06
C GLU A 9 -13.23 -12.86 -10.83
N LYS A 10 -13.60 -13.55 -9.75
CA LYS A 10 -14.01 -12.90 -8.48
C LYS A 10 -12.96 -11.92 -7.94
N TYR A 11 -11.67 -12.17 -8.18
CA TYR A 11 -10.60 -11.29 -7.72
C TYR A 11 -10.45 -10.04 -8.60
N ARG A 12 -10.72 -10.17 -9.91
CA ARG A 12 -10.85 -9.01 -10.80
C ARG A 12 -12.04 -8.14 -10.42
N GLN A 13 -13.19 -8.76 -10.14
CA GLN A 13 -14.39 -8.04 -9.70
C GLN A 13 -14.16 -7.28 -8.39
N ARG A 14 -13.55 -7.92 -7.38
CA ARG A 14 -13.15 -7.25 -6.13
C ARG A 14 -12.22 -6.06 -6.39
N PHE A 15 -11.20 -6.22 -7.24
CA PHE A 15 -10.28 -5.12 -7.55
C PHE A 15 -11.02 -3.94 -8.18
N ILE A 16 -11.87 -4.20 -9.19
CA ILE A 16 -12.61 -3.15 -9.90
C ILE A 16 -13.52 -2.40 -8.93
N GLU A 17 -14.30 -3.12 -8.11
CA GLU A 17 -15.19 -2.53 -7.13
C GLU A 17 -14.46 -1.64 -6.13
N VAL A 18 -13.39 -2.15 -5.52
CA VAL A 18 -12.58 -1.39 -4.56
C VAL A 18 -11.93 -0.18 -5.23
N GLN A 19 -11.36 -0.35 -6.42
CA GLN A 19 -10.71 0.73 -7.17
C GLN A 19 -11.70 1.82 -7.59
N GLU A 20 -12.91 1.47 -8.04
CA GLU A 20 -13.96 2.42 -8.40
C GLU A 20 -14.40 3.23 -7.18
N ASN A 21 -14.58 2.57 -6.02
CA ASN A 21 -14.87 3.29 -4.78
C ASN A 21 -13.73 4.24 -4.39
N LEU A 22 -12.47 3.77 -4.42
CA LEU A 22 -11.30 4.61 -4.14
C LEU A 22 -11.22 5.81 -5.09
N ASN A 23 -11.46 5.61 -6.39
CA ASN A 23 -11.48 6.67 -7.38
C ASN A 23 -12.58 7.71 -7.11
N SER A 24 -13.68 7.33 -6.48
CA SER A 24 -14.74 8.27 -6.09
C SER A 24 -14.35 9.17 -4.91
N VAL A 25 -13.39 8.73 -4.08
CA VAL A 25 -12.91 9.46 -2.88
C VAL A 25 -11.66 10.27 -3.19
N LEU A 26 -10.66 9.65 -3.83
CA LEU A 26 -9.38 10.29 -4.12
C LEU A 26 -9.30 10.91 -5.53
N GLY A 27 -10.14 10.45 -6.46
CA GLY A 27 -9.96 10.67 -7.89
C GLY A 27 -9.25 9.50 -8.57
N GLY A 28 -9.54 9.29 -9.86
CA GLY A 28 -8.94 8.24 -10.68
C GLY A 28 -7.68 8.72 -11.40
N TYR A 29 -6.52 8.54 -10.79
CA TYR A 29 -5.23 8.89 -11.39
C TYR A 29 -4.73 7.83 -12.37
N PRO A 30 -4.19 8.23 -13.54
CA PRO A 30 -3.68 7.31 -14.54
C PRO A 30 -2.38 6.64 -14.11
N ASN A 31 -1.96 5.61 -14.85
CA ASN A 31 -0.67 4.93 -14.69
C ASN A 31 -0.49 4.10 -13.40
N TYR A 32 -1.59 3.75 -12.72
CA TYR A 32 -1.60 2.67 -11.74
C TYR A 32 -1.95 1.32 -12.39
N ILE A 33 -1.08 0.32 -12.24
CA ILE A 33 -1.32 -1.03 -12.77
C ILE A 33 -1.15 -2.06 -11.67
N TYR A 34 -2.28 -2.67 -11.31
CA TYR A 34 -2.32 -3.88 -10.50
C TYR A 34 -2.17 -5.13 -11.37
N PHE A 35 -1.23 -6.00 -11.01
CA PHE A 35 -0.96 -7.29 -11.64
C PHE A 35 -1.26 -8.44 -10.68
N ALA A 36 -2.03 -9.41 -11.15
CA ALA A 36 -2.28 -10.66 -10.42
C ALA A 36 -1.72 -11.85 -11.19
N TYR A 37 -0.90 -12.68 -10.55
CA TYR A 37 -0.34 -13.86 -11.21
C TYR A 37 -0.39 -15.10 -10.33
N ASN A 38 -0.47 -16.29 -10.93
CA ASN A 38 -0.37 -17.54 -10.19
C ASN A 38 1.08 -18.05 -10.22
N LYS A 39 1.75 -18.04 -9.06
CA LYS A 39 3.13 -18.52 -8.94
C LYS A 39 3.30 -20.01 -9.21
N ASN A 40 2.22 -20.79 -9.12
CA ASN A 40 2.18 -22.22 -9.43
C ASN A 40 1.53 -22.50 -10.80
N GLY A 41 1.21 -21.45 -11.57
CA GLY A 41 0.58 -21.56 -12.88
C GLY A 41 1.59 -21.85 -13.99
N THR A 42 1.14 -21.76 -15.24
CA THR A 42 2.00 -21.94 -16.41
C THR A 42 2.37 -20.61 -17.06
N GLU A 43 3.51 -20.53 -17.75
CA GLU A 43 3.88 -19.34 -18.54
C GLU A 43 2.83 -18.98 -19.59
N LYS A 44 2.10 -19.99 -20.11
CA LYS A 44 0.99 -19.79 -21.05
C LYS A 44 -0.16 -19.02 -20.39
N ASP A 45 -0.51 -19.35 -19.16
CA ASP A 45 -1.55 -18.65 -18.41
C ASP A 45 -1.07 -17.27 -17.94
N ALA A 46 0.21 -17.16 -17.56
CA ALA A 46 0.83 -15.89 -17.16
C ALA A 46 1.09 -14.93 -18.32
N LYS A 47 0.97 -15.37 -19.58
CA LYS A 47 1.29 -14.60 -20.78
C LYS A 47 0.80 -13.14 -20.77
N PRO A 48 -0.45 -12.80 -20.38
CA PRO A 48 -0.90 -11.40 -20.35
C PRO A 48 -0.09 -10.52 -19.38
N VAL A 49 0.30 -11.07 -18.22
CA VAL A 49 1.12 -10.39 -17.22
C VAL A 49 2.54 -10.19 -17.76
N LEU A 50 3.13 -11.26 -18.31
CA LEU A 50 4.50 -11.25 -18.81
C LEU A 50 4.67 -10.25 -19.97
N GLU A 51 3.75 -10.27 -20.94
CA GLU A 51 3.79 -9.34 -22.08
C GLU A 51 3.67 -7.89 -21.63
N ARG A 52 2.78 -7.61 -20.68
CA ARG A 52 2.62 -6.25 -20.17
C ARG A 52 3.82 -5.82 -19.31
N MET A 53 4.42 -6.71 -18.52
CA MET A 53 5.66 -6.41 -17.80
C MET A 53 6.82 -6.14 -18.74
N ALA A 54 6.96 -6.92 -19.82
CA ALA A 54 7.96 -6.68 -20.86
C ALA A 54 7.78 -5.31 -21.53
N GLN A 55 6.54 -4.86 -21.77
CA GLN A 55 6.26 -3.51 -22.27
C GLN A 55 6.69 -2.41 -21.30
N LEU A 56 6.47 -2.61 -19.99
CA LEU A 56 6.77 -1.60 -18.96
C LEU A 56 8.23 -1.61 -18.51
N ARG A 57 8.91 -2.76 -18.65
CA ARG A 57 10.25 -3.04 -18.17
C ARG A 57 11.00 -3.90 -19.20
N PRO A 58 11.38 -3.33 -20.36
CA PRO A 58 11.91 -4.08 -21.50
C PRO A 58 13.38 -4.54 -21.33
N TYR A 59 13.97 -4.36 -20.14
CA TYR A 59 15.39 -4.63 -19.87
C TYR A 59 15.67 -6.08 -19.43
N LYS A 60 14.64 -6.93 -19.34
CA LYS A 60 14.78 -8.36 -19.05
C LYS A 60 13.65 -9.17 -19.69
N GLU A 61 13.90 -10.46 -19.86
CA GLU A 61 12.85 -11.43 -20.16
C GLU A 61 12.01 -11.67 -18.89
N TRP A 62 10.69 -11.72 -19.05
CA TRP A 62 9.78 -11.95 -17.94
C TRP A 62 9.30 -13.40 -17.96
N THR A 63 9.43 -14.06 -16.81
CA THR A 63 8.94 -15.42 -16.52
C THR A 63 8.19 -15.41 -15.18
N ILE A 64 7.52 -16.50 -14.81
CA ILE A 64 6.92 -16.63 -13.48
C ILE A 64 7.99 -16.49 -12.37
N ALA A 65 9.19 -17.04 -12.57
CA ALA A 65 10.29 -16.88 -11.61
C ALA A 65 10.66 -15.40 -11.41
N GLU A 66 10.74 -14.63 -12.49
CA GLU A 66 10.97 -13.18 -12.41
C GLU A 66 9.81 -12.44 -11.74
N LEU A 67 8.55 -12.86 -11.95
CA LEU A 67 7.42 -12.28 -11.23
C LEU A 67 7.51 -12.52 -9.72
N ILE A 68 7.99 -13.70 -9.31
CA ILE A 68 8.21 -14.04 -7.89
C ILE A 68 9.31 -13.17 -7.30
N GLU A 69 10.46 -13.06 -7.96
CA GLU A 69 11.59 -12.27 -7.49
C GLU A 69 11.28 -10.76 -7.42
N ASN A 70 10.39 -10.28 -8.28
CA ASN A 70 10.04 -8.86 -8.37
C ASN A 70 8.68 -8.54 -7.71
N GLN A 71 8.09 -9.48 -6.96
CA GLN A 71 6.81 -9.28 -6.28
C GLN A 71 6.93 -8.15 -5.27
N SER A 72 6.25 -7.04 -5.55
CA SER A 72 6.17 -5.89 -4.68
C SER A 72 4.99 -5.02 -5.12
N CYS A 73 4.46 -4.26 -4.18
CA CYS A 73 3.65 -3.10 -4.51
C CYS A 73 4.48 -1.83 -4.42
N LEU A 74 4.16 -0.88 -5.30
CA LEU A 74 4.93 0.34 -5.53
C LEU A 74 6.30 0.14 -6.19
N GLY A 75 6.54 -0.99 -6.84
CA GLY A 75 7.62 -1.07 -7.81
C GLY A 75 7.41 0.00 -8.88
N GLY A 76 8.26 1.03 -8.94
CA GLY A 76 8.26 1.95 -10.07
C GLY A 76 8.49 1.17 -11.36
N ALA A 77 7.72 1.43 -12.41
CA ALA A 77 8.02 0.90 -13.74
C ALA A 77 8.10 2.07 -14.72
N ASN A 78 9.27 2.23 -15.33
CA ASN A 78 9.49 3.26 -16.32
C ASN A 78 10.00 2.61 -17.62
N PRO A 79 9.16 2.50 -18.66
CA PRO A 79 9.58 1.92 -19.94
C PRO A 79 10.62 2.77 -20.70
N GLY A 80 10.95 3.97 -20.21
CA GLY A 80 11.87 4.92 -20.86
C GLY A 80 13.14 5.29 -20.10
N GLY A 81 13.48 4.63 -18.98
CA GLY A 81 14.71 4.90 -18.20
C GLY A 81 14.48 5.49 -16.81
N THR A 82 15.45 6.22 -16.26
CA THR A 82 15.33 6.87 -14.94
C THR A 82 14.23 7.93 -14.95
N ARG A 83 13.53 8.13 -13.82
CA ARG A 83 12.55 9.21 -13.68
C ARG A 83 13.20 10.57 -13.97
N THR A 84 12.60 11.35 -14.84
CA THR A 84 12.91 12.76 -15.09
C THR A 84 11.63 13.58 -15.02
N SER A 85 11.74 14.91 -15.01
CA SER A 85 10.60 15.85 -15.09
C SER A 85 9.75 15.72 -16.36
N THR A 86 10.18 14.89 -17.33
CA THR A 86 9.45 14.65 -18.59
C THR A 86 8.94 13.22 -18.73
N THR A 87 9.23 12.35 -17.76
CA THR A 87 8.73 10.96 -17.74
C THR A 87 7.48 10.85 -16.89
N ASN A 88 6.52 10.04 -17.33
CA ASN A 88 5.32 9.73 -16.56
C ASN A 88 5.35 8.24 -16.14
N PRO A 89 5.99 7.89 -15.01
CA PRO A 89 6.23 6.51 -14.63
C PRO A 89 4.94 5.81 -14.20
N TYR A 90 4.89 4.50 -14.45
CA TYR A 90 3.82 3.65 -13.94
C TYR A 90 4.09 3.23 -12.50
N SER A 91 3.06 3.27 -11.67
CA SER A 91 3.05 2.62 -10.36
C SER A 91 2.54 1.19 -10.53
N VAL A 92 3.39 0.21 -10.27
CA VAL A 92 3.08 -1.20 -10.44
C VAL A 92 2.91 -1.85 -9.07
N CYS A 93 1.83 -2.62 -8.92
CA CYS A 93 1.59 -3.51 -7.79
C CYS A 93 1.44 -4.92 -8.33
N LEU A 94 2.40 -5.79 -8.02
CA LEU A 94 2.50 -7.15 -8.51
C LEU A 94 2.27 -8.12 -7.37
N GLU A 95 1.19 -8.90 -7.45
CA GLU A 95 0.75 -9.79 -6.38
C GLU A 95 0.50 -11.20 -6.90
N ASN A 96 0.92 -12.19 -6.10
CA ASN A 96 0.63 -13.59 -6.42
C ASN A 96 -0.73 -14.02 -5.87
N LEU A 97 -1.34 -15.01 -6.53
CA LEU A 97 -2.64 -15.55 -6.18
C LEU A 97 -2.74 -15.92 -4.69
N ALA A 98 -1.75 -16.61 -4.12
CA ALA A 98 -1.84 -17.06 -2.72
C ALA A 98 -2.01 -15.89 -1.72
N PHE A 99 -1.38 -14.74 -1.99
CA PHE A 99 -1.62 -13.53 -1.19
C PHE A 99 -3.02 -12.95 -1.43
N ILE A 100 -3.47 -12.92 -2.68
CA ILE A 100 -4.80 -12.43 -3.09
C ILE A 100 -5.94 -13.25 -2.44
N GLU A 101 -5.72 -14.55 -2.21
CA GLU A 101 -6.68 -15.45 -1.56
C GLU A 101 -6.64 -15.36 -0.03
N SER A 102 -5.43 -15.27 0.55
CA SER A 102 -5.17 -15.25 2.00
C SER A 102 -4.17 -14.12 2.32
N PRO A 103 -4.63 -12.86 2.31
CA PRO A 103 -3.77 -11.72 2.57
C PRO A 103 -3.24 -11.76 3.99
N PHE A 104 -1.93 -11.55 4.15
CA PHE A 104 -1.25 -11.56 5.45
C PHE A 104 -1.52 -12.85 6.26
N GLY A 105 -1.72 -14.00 5.58
CA GLY A 105 -1.94 -15.30 6.22
C GLY A 105 -3.29 -15.45 6.92
N GLU A 106 -4.31 -14.70 6.51
CA GLU A 106 -5.65 -14.76 7.11
C GLU A 106 -6.34 -16.12 6.85
N GLU A 107 -7.05 -16.60 7.86
CA GLU A 107 -7.74 -17.89 7.83
C GLU A 107 -8.92 -17.89 6.85
N ILE A 108 -9.07 -19.00 6.13
CA ILE A 108 -10.06 -19.15 5.05
C ILE A 108 -11.50 -19.30 5.60
N GLU A 109 -11.65 -19.62 6.89
CA GLU A 109 -12.95 -19.89 7.53
C GLU A 109 -13.90 -18.67 7.53
N HIS A 110 -13.35 -17.47 7.41
CA HIS A 110 -14.11 -16.23 7.38
C HIS A 110 -13.80 -15.42 6.11
N PRO A 111 -14.42 -15.76 4.96
CA PRO A 111 -14.13 -15.14 3.67
C PRO A 111 -14.25 -13.61 3.65
N TYR A 112 -15.12 -13.04 4.50
CA TYR A 112 -15.24 -11.59 4.67
C TYR A 112 -13.93 -10.98 5.19
N ARG A 113 -13.18 -11.63 6.09
CA ARG A 113 -11.90 -11.11 6.61
C ARG A 113 -10.85 -10.98 5.51
N ASN A 114 -10.77 -11.97 4.60
CA ASN A 114 -9.87 -11.91 3.43
C ASN A 114 -10.26 -10.75 2.51
N TYR A 115 -11.56 -10.55 2.30
CA TYR A 115 -12.05 -9.42 1.53
C TYR A 115 -11.68 -8.07 2.17
N ILE A 116 -11.90 -7.92 3.49
CA ILE A 116 -11.57 -6.70 4.26
C ILE A 116 -10.08 -6.38 4.16
N LYS A 117 -9.21 -7.37 4.41
CA LYS A 117 -7.76 -7.17 4.34
C LYS A 117 -7.29 -6.81 2.94
N MET A 118 -7.85 -7.43 1.90
CA MET A 118 -7.53 -7.04 0.53
C MET A 118 -8.05 -5.64 0.18
N ALA A 119 -9.24 -5.25 0.64
CA ALA A 119 -9.77 -3.91 0.42
C ALA A 119 -8.87 -2.84 1.07
N LEU A 120 -8.46 -3.07 2.33
CA LEU A 120 -7.51 -2.22 3.04
C LEU A 120 -6.16 -2.16 2.33
N HIS A 121 -5.65 -3.29 1.84
CA HIS A 121 -4.37 -3.35 1.13
C HIS A 121 -4.42 -2.56 -0.18
N LEU A 122 -5.46 -2.77 -0.99
CA LEU A 122 -5.64 -2.00 -2.23
C LEU A 122 -5.76 -0.49 -1.96
N ALA A 123 -6.45 -0.09 -0.89
CA ALA A 123 -6.54 1.30 -0.48
C ALA A 123 -5.18 1.89 -0.07
N HIS A 124 -4.38 1.11 0.68
CA HIS A 124 -3.03 1.47 1.08
C HIS A 124 -2.12 1.72 -0.15
N GLU A 125 -2.06 0.74 -1.05
CA GLU A 125 -1.21 0.82 -2.25
C GLU A 125 -1.67 1.90 -3.24
N TYR A 126 -2.98 2.09 -3.38
CA TYR A 126 -3.49 3.17 -4.23
C TYR A 126 -3.22 4.54 -3.63
N PHE A 127 -3.25 4.68 -2.30
CA PHE A 127 -2.87 5.94 -1.66
C PHE A 127 -1.39 6.29 -1.88
N HIS A 128 -0.51 5.31 -1.89
CA HIS A 128 0.87 5.55 -2.27
C HIS A 128 1.02 5.99 -3.73
N HIS A 129 0.20 5.46 -4.65
CA HIS A 129 0.14 5.99 -6.01
C HIS A 129 -0.37 7.44 -6.02
N TYR A 130 -1.42 7.76 -5.27
CA TYR A 130 -1.92 9.12 -5.08
C TYR A 130 -0.80 10.05 -4.56
N GLN A 131 -0.02 9.64 -3.58
CA GLN A 131 1.12 10.43 -3.11
C GLN A 131 2.14 10.68 -4.22
N ARG A 132 2.49 9.64 -5.01
CA ARG A 132 3.48 9.73 -6.09
C ARG A 132 3.07 10.69 -7.21
N VAL A 133 1.80 10.73 -7.58
CA VAL A 133 1.31 11.65 -8.62
C VAL A 133 1.30 13.10 -8.14
N HIS A 134 1.15 13.33 -6.83
CA HIS A 134 1.24 14.67 -6.21
C HIS A 134 2.67 15.10 -5.87
N ALA A 135 3.67 14.22 -6.05
CA ALA A 135 5.07 14.62 -6.06
C ALA A 135 5.47 15.36 -7.36
N LEU A 136 4.54 15.46 -8.32
CA LEU A 136 4.72 16.11 -9.63
C LEU A 136 5.94 15.52 -10.37
N ASP A 137 6.80 16.38 -10.91
CA ASP A 137 8.02 16.02 -11.63
C ASP A 137 9.06 15.32 -10.74
N ARG A 138 8.90 15.41 -9.41
CA ARG A 138 9.82 14.86 -8.42
C ARG A 138 9.38 13.48 -7.94
N GLY A 139 10.34 12.63 -7.59
CA GLY A 139 10.13 11.39 -6.86
C GLY A 139 9.49 11.63 -5.49
N LEU A 140 8.77 10.63 -4.97
CA LEU A 140 8.12 10.74 -3.65
C LEU A 140 9.12 10.53 -2.50
N ASP A 141 9.98 9.52 -2.63
CA ASP A 141 10.87 9.02 -1.60
C ASP A 141 12.35 9.14 -2.03
N TYR A 142 13.22 8.42 -1.35
CA TYR A 142 14.66 8.30 -1.59
C TYR A 142 15.05 7.38 -2.78
N GLN A 143 14.19 7.25 -3.81
CA GLN A 143 14.36 6.29 -4.91
C GLN A 143 15.67 6.46 -5.71
N VAL A 144 16.00 7.66 -6.18
CA VAL A 144 17.22 7.96 -6.96
C VAL A 144 17.64 9.41 -6.69
N ASP A 145 18.95 9.68 -6.61
CA ASP A 145 19.50 11.03 -6.40
C ASP A 145 19.01 11.73 -5.10
N ARG A 146 19.14 10.98 -4.00
CA ARG A 146 18.57 11.27 -2.66
C ARG A 146 18.88 12.65 -2.09
N GLY A 147 19.98 13.28 -2.52
CA GLY A 147 20.42 14.58 -2.04
C GLY A 147 19.91 15.76 -2.87
N ASN A 148 19.19 15.50 -3.96
CA ASN A 148 18.79 16.52 -4.92
C ASN A 148 17.29 16.88 -4.79
N PRO A 149 16.96 18.08 -4.28
CA PRO A 149 15.56 18.51 -4.11
C PRO A 149 14.82 18.73 -5.44
N GLU A 150 15.52 18.75 -6.57
CA GLU A 150 14.94 18.85 -7.93
C GLU A 150 14.40 17.51 -8.45
N THR A 151 14.83 16.38 -7.86
CA THR A 151 14.46 15.04 -8.33
C THR A 151 13.64 14.25 -7.31
N THR A 152 13.57 14.70 -6.05
CA THR A 152 12.75 14.09 -5.00
C THR A 152 12.16 15.14 -4.07
N VAL A 153 10.96 14.87 -3.53
CA VAL A 153 10.36 15.67 -2.46
C VAL A 153 10.88 15.29 -1.08
N GLN A 154 11.72 14.25 -0.99
CA GLN A 154 12.30 13.71 0.25
C GLN A 154 11.22 13.47 1.33
N ALA A 155 10.07 12.91 0.93
CA ALA A 155 9.00 12.66 1.89
C ALA A 155 9.48 11.61 2.91
N PRO A 156 9.33 11.89 4.22
CA PRO A 156 9.80 10.96 5.24
C PRO A 156 8.91 9.73 5.33
N THR A 157 9.48 8.59 5.71
CA THR A 157 8.80 7.31 5.87
C THR A 157 7.55 7.43 6.76
N TRP A 158 7.62 8.19 7.86
CA TRP A 158 6.48 8.41 8.74
C TRP A 158 5.29 9.08 8.02
N TRP A 159 5.55 9.96 7.05
CA TRP A 159 4.52 10.60 6.26
C TRP A 159 4.02 9.66 5.16
N ILE A 160 4.92 9.00 4.43
CA ILE A 160 4.56 8.10 3.32
C ILE A 160 3.62 7.00 3.82
N GLU A 161 4.06 6.24 4.81
CA GLU A 161 3.37 5.07 5.34
C GLU A 161 2.30 5.43 6.35
N GLY A 162 2.59 6.40 7.23
CA GLY A 162 1.63 6.84 8.24
C GLY A 162 0.39 7.47 7.60
N ALA A 163 0.56 8.23 6.51
CA ALA A 163 -0.57 8.75 5.74
C ALA A 163 -1.33 7.64 5.01
N ALA A 164 -0.65 6.67 4.40
CA ALA A 164 -1.29 5.54 3.74
C ALA A 164 -2.13 4.69 4.72
N VAL A 165 -1.59 4.40 5.91
CA VAL A 165 -2.34 3.71 6.98
C VAL A 165 -3.51 4.54 7.50
N ALA A 166 -3.32 5.84 7.72
CA ALA A 166 -4.40 6.71 8.17
C ALA A 166 -5.53 6.75 7.12
N PHE A 167 -5.19 6.91 5.85
CA PHE A 167 -6.14 6.94 4.75
C PHE A 167 -6.90 5.63 4.61
N GLN A 168 -6.24 4.47 4.48
CA GLN A 168 -6.93 3.18 4.28
C GLN A 168 -7.98 2.94 5.39
N ASN A 169 -7.67 3.35 6.63
CA ASN A 169 -8.51 3.08 7.79
C ASN A 169 -9.69 4.04 7.84
N ALA A 170 -9.47 5.32 7.50
CA ALA A 170 -10.53 6.31 7.38
C ALA A 170 -11.46 5.97 6.21
N TRP A 171 -10.89 5.74 5.02
CA TRP A 171 -11.64 5.33 3.84
C TRP A 171 -12.50 4.10 4.12
N TYR A 172 -11.92 3.05 4.68
CA TYR A 172 -12.64 1.80 4.90
C TYR A 172 -13.78 1.98 5.91
N LYS A 173 -13.56 2.72 7.02
CA LYS A 173 -14.62 3.03 7.99
C LYS A 173 -15.82 3.73 7.37
N GLU A 174 -15.57 4.66 6.44
CA GLU A 174 -16.64 5.43 5.79
C GLU A 174 -17.30 4.67 4.62
N ASN A 175 -16.60 3.72 3.99
CA ASN A 175 -17.02 3.15 2.70
C ASN A 175 -17.34 1.66 2.70
N TRP A 176 -17.05 0.89 3.78
CA TRP A 176 -17.19 -0.57 3.76
C TRP A 176 -18.59 -1.06 3.37
N GLN A 177 -19.65 -0.33 3.73
CA GLN A 177 -21.05 -0.71 3.40
C GLN A 177 -21.36 -0.64 1.89
N SER A 178 -20.56 0.11 1.12
CA SER A 178 -20.71 0.19 -0.33
C SER A 178 -20.15 -1.05 -1.04
N LEU A 179 -19.31 -1.84 -0.36
CA LEU A 179 -18.65 -3.01 -0.91
C LEU A 179 -19.59 -4.22 -0.87
N SER A 180 -19.84 -4.83 -2.03
CA SER A 180 -20.87 -5.86 -2.25
C SER A 180 -20.79 -7.04 -1.29
N LEU A 181 -19.58 -7.56 -1.03
CA LEU A 181 -19.37 -8.68 -0.12
C LEU A 181 -19.53 -8.33 1.36
N LEU A 182 -19.64 -7.04 1.70
CA LEU A 182 -19.81 -6.56 3.06
C LEU A 182 -21.18 -5.96 3.34
N LYS A 183 -22.11 -5.94 2.37
CA LYS A 183 -23.44 -5.34 2.56
C LYS A 183 -24.24 -5.95 3.70
N ASP A 184 -24.10 -7.25 3.91
CA ASP A 184 -24.89 -8.01 4.88
C ASP A 184 -24.09 -8.39 6.15
N VAL A 185 -22.84 -7.92 6.29
CA VAL A 185 -22.07 -8.18 7.53
C VAL A 185 -22.40 -7.16 8.61
N THR A 186 -22.33 -7.58 9.86
CA THR A 186 -22.49 -6.68 11.01
C THR A 186 -21.33 -5.69 11.11
N LEU A 187 -21.54 -4.57 11.81
CA LEU A 187 -20.47 -3.61 12.11
C LEU A 187 -19.28 -4.28 12.81
N GLU A 188 -19.56 -5.19 13.74
CA GLU A 188 -18.51 -5.95 14.45
C GLU A 188 -17.67 -6.79 13.48
N GLN A 189 -18.32 -7.50 12.55
CA GLN A 189 -17.62 -8.28 11.53
C GLN A 189 -16.83 -7.39 10.56
N ALA A 190 -17.42 -6.28 10.10
CA ALA A 190 -16.77 -5.33 9.20
C ALA A 190 -15.50 -4.72 9.81
N LEU A 191 -15.46 -4.53 11.12
CA LEU A 191 -14.33 -3.96 11.84
C LEU A 191 -13.44 -5.02 12.52
N SER A 192 -13.67 -6.31 12.26
CA SER A 192 -12.96 -7.42 12.90
C SER A 192 -11.54 -7.65 12.38
N ALA A 193 -11.18 -7.06 11.24
CA ALA A 193 -9.90 -7.24 10.57
C ALA A 193 -9.23 -5.90 10.26
N ASN A 194 -7.90 -5.92 10.30
CA ASN A 194 -7.04 -4.77 9.99
C ASN A 194 -5.71 -5.29 9.42
N ILE A 195 -5.01 -4.44 8.67
CA ILE A 195 -3.67 -4.73 8.12
C ILE A 195 -2.58 -3.86 8.75
N ALA A 196 -2.94 -2.75 9.41
CA ALA A 196 -1.98 -1.86 10.05
C ALA A 196 -2.57 -1.15 11.28
N THR A 197 -1.96 -1.37 12.45
CA THR A 197 -2.47 -0.92 13.75
C THR A 197 -1.91 0.42 14.22
N VAL A 198 -1.00 1.05 13.46
CA VAL A 198 -0.35 2.30 13.87
C VAL A 198 -1.33 3.47 14.07
N ALA A 199 -2.52 3.42 13.48
CA ALA A 199 -3.60 4.40 13.68
C ALA A 199 -4.79 3.86 14.50
N ASP A 200 -4.66 2.71 15.16
CA ASP A 200 -5.69 2.16 16.04
C ASP A 200 -5.71 2.86 17.42
N SER A 201 -6.87 2.86 18.07
CA SER A 201 -7.02 3.52 19.38
C SER A 201 -6.15 2.90 20.47
N ARG A 202 -5.95 1.58 20.45
CA ARG A 202 -5.17 0.88 21.48
C ARG A 202 -3.71 1.26 21.40
N VAL A 203 -3.10 1.15 20.22
CA VAL A 203 -1.70 1.46 19.94
C VAL A 203 -1.44 2.95 20.16
N TYR A 204 -2.38 3.84 19.78
CA TYR A 204 -2.28 5.26 20.13
C TYR A 204 -2.19 5.49 21.64
N LYS A 205 -3.13 4.90 22.41
CA LYS A 205 -3.14 5.03 23.88
C LYS A 205 -1.88 4.43 24.50
N GLU A 206 -1.40 3.32 23.98
CA GLU A 206 -0.17 2.65 24.41
C GLU A 206 1.06 3.54 24.19
N ASN A 207 1.30 4.00 22.95
CA ASN A 207 2.42 4.89 22.63
C ASN A 207 2.35 6.20 23.41
N ARG A 208 1.17 6.81 23.52
CA ARG A 208 0.97 8.02 24.33
C ARG A 208 1.32 7.76 25.80
N ARG A 209 0.86 6.64 26.38
CA ARG A 209 1.14 6.27 27.77
C ARG A 209 2.64 6.07 28.00
N ASN A 210 3.33 5.42 27.07
CA ASN A 210 4.78 5.19 27.12
C ASN A 210 5.56 6.52 27.10
N ILE A 211 5.25 7.42 26.16
CA ILE A 211 5.88 8.74 26.05
C ILE A 211 5.59 9.63 27.28
N MET A 212 4.44 9.44 27.93
CA MET A 212 4.13 10.15 29.17
C MET A 212 4.81 9.56 30.43
N GLY A 213 5.61 8.49 30.30
CA GLY A 213 6.30 7.86 31.43
C GLY A 213 5.43 6.93 32.27
N TYR A 214 4.28 6.52 31.74
CA TYR A 214 3.36 5.61 32.42
C TYR A 214 3.45 4.16 31.94
N GLY A 215 4.37 3.84 31.03
CA GLY A 215 4.60 2.49 30.51
C GLY A 215 6.08 2.12 30.44
N ASP A 216 6.40 0.99 29.82
CA ASP A 216 7.69 0.28 29.90
C ASP A 216 8.37 0.08 28.52
N SER A 217 7.94 0.81 27.49
CA SER A 217 8.55 0.73 26.16
C SER A 217 10.00 1.21 26.14
N GLU A 218 10.90 0.38 25.59
CA GLU A 218 12.28 0.75 25.30
C GLU A 218 12.42 1.66 24.06
N LYS A 219 11.37 1.77 23.25
CA LYS A 219 11.37 2.55 22.00
C LYS A 219 10.68 3.90 22.20
N CYS A 220 9.45 3.88 22.72
CA CYS A 220 8.66 5.08 22.98
C CYS A 220 8.86 5.59 24.41
N THR A 221 10.10 5.93 24.75
CA THR A 221 10.46 6.40 26.10
C THR A 221 9.98 7.84 26.36
N PRO A 222 9.97 8.32 27.63
CA PRO A 222 9.59 9.70 27.93
C PRO A 222 10.51 10.78 27.36
N GLY A 223 11.75 10.41 27.05
CA GLY A 223 12.71 11.29 26.36
C GLY A 223 12.61 11.22 24.84
N TRP A 224 11.73 10.39 24.29
CA TRP A 224 11.58 10.24 22.85
C TRP A 224 10.94 11.49 22.24
N TYR A 225 11.47 11.89 21.08
CA TYR A 225 10.88 12.89 20.20
C TYR A 225 11.13 12.46 18.76
N MET A 226 10.21 12.80 17.86
CA MET A 226 10.38 12.54 16.43
C MET A 226 11.55 13.38 15.90
N SER A 227 12.50 12.73 15.23
CA SER A 227 13.74 13.37 14.77
C SER A 227 14.08 12.96 13.34
N SER A 228 15.20 13.46 12.80
CA SER A 228 15.69 13.07 11.47
C SER A 228 15.97 11.57 11.34
N LEU A 229 16.14 10.84 12.47
CA LEU A 229 16.25 9.39 12.46
C LEU A 229 14.96 8.72 11.97
N ASP A 230 13.81 9.34 12.17
CA ASP A 230 12.51 8.77 11.78
C ASP A 230 12.11 9.11 10.33
N GLU A 231 12.99 9.79 9.58
CA GLU A 231 12.75 10.13 8.18
C GLU A 231 12.89 8.93 7.23
N THR A 232 13.65 7.90 7.62
CA THR A 232 13.87 6.70 6.78
C THR A 232 13.66 5.40 7.57
N TYR A 233 13.31 4.32 6.86
CA TYR A 233 13.25 2.97 7.45
C TYR A 233 14.58 2.50 8.06
N ASP A 234 15.72 2.89 7.47
CA ASP A 234 17.05 2.42 7.88
C ASP A 234 17.46 2.98 9.25
N THR A 235 17.00 4.19 9.57
CA THR A 235 17.40 4.93 10.78
C THR A 235 16.29 5.02 11.82
N TYR A 236 15.08 4.55 11.48
CA TYR A 236 13.88 4.68 12.30
C TYR A 236 14.11 4.23 13.75
N THR A 237 13.73 5.09 14.70
CA THR A 237 13.98 4.86 16.13
C THR A 237 13.20 3.66 16.70
N GLY A 238 12.19 3.19 15.98
CA GLY A 238 11.34 2.07 16.38
C GLY A 238 10.10 2.49 17.17
N CYS A 239 9.94 3.77 17.54
CA CYS A 239 8.74 4.22 18.24
C CYS A 239 7.56 4.46 17.29
N GLY A 240 6.53 3.63 17.39
CA GLY A 240 5.34 3.67 16.52
C GLY A 240 4.56 5.00 16.54
N ALA A 241 4.84 5.89 17.48
CA ALA A 241 4.29 7.24 17.50
C ALA A 241 4.70 8.08 16.28
N ALA A 242 5.83 7.78 15.63
CA ALA A 242 6.23 8.47 14.40
C ALA A 242 5.15 8.32 13.30
N PHE A 243 4.66 7.10 13.07
CA PHE A 243 3.61 6.83 12.07
C PHE A 243 2.22 7.37 12.46
N MET A 244 2.04 7.81 13.71
CA MET A 244 0.81 8.49 14.15
C MET A 244 0.81 9.98 13.83
N ALA A 245 1.97 10.55 13.48
CA ALA A 245 2.11 11.99 13.26
C ALA A 245 1.09 12.49 12.23
N THR A 246 0.91 11.79 11.12
CA THR A 246 -0.06 12.19 10.08
C THR A 246 -1.50 12.20 10.59
N ALA A 247 -1.93 11.15 11.31
CA ALA A 247 -3.28 11.08 11.86
C ALA A 247 -3.51 12.18 12.91
N TYR A 248 -2.50 12.46 13.74
CA TYR A 248 -2.56 13.55 14.71
C TYR A 248 -2.65 14.93 14.04
N LEU A 249 -1.83 15.17 13.00
CA LEU A 249 -1.86 16.41 12.22
C LEU A 249 -3.24 16.62 11.59
N GLY A 250 -3.83 15.59 10.98
CA GLY A 250 -5.17 15.68 10.41
C GLY A 250 -6.29 15.89 11.44
N TYR A 251 -6.08 15.51 12.71
CA TYR A 251 -7.06 15.75 13.78
C TYR A 251 -7.02 17.20 14.31
N ILE A 252 -5.84 17.83 14.33
CA ILE A 252 -5.68 19.19 14.89
C ILE A 252 -5.90 20.32 13.87
N THR A 253 -6.03 20.00 12.59
CA THR A 253 -6.33 20.94 11.48
C THR A 253 -7.81 20.97 11.16
#